data_AF-A0A7R9JH22-F1
#
_entry.id   AF-A0A7R9JH22-F1
#
_cell.length_a   1.000
_cell.length_b   1.000
_cell.length_c   1.000
_cell.angle_alpha   90.00
_cell.angle_beta   90.00
_cell.angle_gamma   90.00
#
_symmetry.space_group_name_H-M   'P 1'
#
loop_
_entity.id
_entity.type
_entity.pdbx_description
1 polymer ?
#
loop_
_entity_poly.entity_id
_entity_poly.type
_entity_poly.pdbx_seq_one_letter_code
_entity_poly.pdbx_strand_id
1 'polypeptide(L)'
;CQVFRLEDQLPLYTLHGHCGPITCLFIDRISPTMSGSGSQDGLLCVWDLISGTCMYSIQAHDGSITALTHSASYVISLGTDERLCFWERFQGHLLNTIQV
;
A
#
# COMPACT_ATOMS: atom_id res chain seq x y z
N CYS A 1 -6.96 -8.23 0.65
CA CYS A 1 -5.64 -8.83 0.98
C CYS A 1 -5.82 -9.75 2.19
N GLN A 2 -4.97 -10.76 2.40
CA GLN A 2 -5.02 -11.61 3.60
C GLN A 2 -3.65 -11.63 4.28
N VAL A 3 -3.64 -11.65 5.62
CA VAL A 3 -2.44 -11.75 6.44
C VAL A 3 -2.46 -13.09 7.16
N PHE A 4 -1.35 -13.81 7.07
CA PHE A 4 -1.18 -15.13 7.68
C PHE A 4 -0.01 -15.14 8.62
N ARG A 5 -0.13 -15.87 9.73
CA ARG A 5 1.02 -16.24 10.55
C ARG A 5 1.82 -17.31 9.83
N LEU A 6 3.13 -17.12 9.72
CA LEU A 6 3.99 -18.02 8.94
C LEU A 6 4.11 -19.42 9.56
N GLU A 7 4.13 -19.50 10.88
CA GLU A 7 4.42 -20.74 11.63
C GLU A 7 3.41 -21.85 11.35
N ASP A 8 2.13 -21.50 11.21
CA ASP A 8 1.01 -22.44 11.12
C ASP A 8 0.00 -22.09 10.02
N GLN A 9 0.30 -21.07 9.22
CA GLN A 9 -0.57 -20.57 8.14
C GLN A 9 -1.95 -20.10 8.63
N LEU A 10 -2.06 -19.73 9.91
CA LEU A 10 -3.30 -19.23 10.47
C LEU A 10 -3.65 -17.88 9.83
N PRO A 11 -4.85 -17.71 9.25
CA PRO A 11 -5.32 -16.41 8.78
C PRO A 11 -5.55 -15.50 9.99
N LEU A 12 -4.77 -14.42 10.09
CA LEU A 12 -4.91 -13.42 11.14
C LEU A 12 -5.96 -12.37 10.74
N TYR A 13 -5.87 -11.86 9.52
CA TYR A 13 -6.72 -10.77 9.04
C TYR A 13 -7.15 -10.95 7.59
N THR A 14 -8.37 -10.53 7.29
CA THR A 14 -8.81 -10.23 5.92
C THR A 14 -8.92 -8.72 5.79
N LEU A 15 -8.05 -8.14 4.98
CA LEU A 15 -7.94 -6.69 4.80
C LEU A 15 -8.80 -6.27 3.60
N HIS A 16 -9.83 -5.49 3.90
CA HIS A 16 -10.78 -4.94 2.93
C HIS A 16 -10.44 -3.48 2.64
N GLY A 17 -10.13 -3.15 1.38
CA GLY A 17 -9.78 -1.78 0.98
C GLY A 17 -9.77 -1.55 -0.53
N HIS A 18 -9.52 -2.60 -1.31
CA HIS A 18 -9.54 -2.55 -2.77
C HIS A 18 -10.84 -3.11 -3.35
N CYS A 19 -11.29 -2.51 -4.45
CA CYS A 19 -12.38 -2.99 -5.29
C CYS A 19 -11.88 -3.73 -6.54
N GLY A 20 -10.57 -3.67 -6.81
CA GLY A 20 -9.89 -4.37 -7.90
C GLY A 20 -8.83 -5.37 -7.43
N PRO A 21 -8.24 -6.12 -8.38
CA PRO A 21 -7.08 -6.97 -8.10
C PRO A 21 -5.92 -6.19 -7.49
N ILE A 22 -5.34 -6.75 -6.43
CA ILE A 22 -4.10 -6.23 -5.85
C ILE A 22 -2.95 -6.59 -6.80
N THR A 23 -2.20 -5.58 -7.23
CA THR A 23 -1.14 -5.70 -8.24
C THR A 23 0.25 -5.65 -7.63
N CYS A 24 0.40 -4.99 -6.48
CA CYS A 24 1.68 -4.84 -5.80
C CYS A 24 1.50 -4.67 -4.28
N LEU A 25 2.54 -5.04 -3.53
CA LEU A 25 2.58 -5.00 -2.07
C LEU A 25 3.98 -4.59 -1.58
N PHE A 26 4.06 -3.97 -0.41
CA PHE A 26 5.29 -3.91 0.37
C PHE A 26 5.01 -4.28 1.84
N ILE A 27 6.05 -4.74 2.54
CA ILE A 27 6.06 -4.94 3.99
C ILE A 27 7.28 -4.16 4.52
N ASP A 28 7.09 -3.39 5.59
CA ASP A 28 8.21 -2.77 6.30
C ASP A 28 9.07 -3.85 6.95
N ARG A 29 10.36 -3.88 6.64
CA ARG A 29 11.30 -4.87 7.19
C ARG A 29 12.06 -4.36 8.41
N ILE A 30 12.02 -3.06 8.68
CA ILE A 30 12.68 -2.44 9.84
C ILE A 30 11.76 -2.55 11.06
N SER A 31 10.49 -2.17 10.88
CA SER A 31 9.41 -2.40 11.85
C SER A 31 8.27 -3.11 11.13
N PRO A 32 8.17 -4.45 11.18
CA PRO A 32 7.18 -5.24 10.45
C PRO A 32 5.75 -5.13 11.00
N THR A 33 5.39 -3.93 11.41
CA THR A 33 4.06 -3.50 11.84
C THR A 33 3.30 -2.85 10.69
N MET A 34 3.95 -2.44 9.60
CA MET A 34 3.30 -1.72 8.50
C MET A 34 3.44 -2.45 7.17
N SER A 35 2.39 -2.42 6.36
CA SER A 35 2.43 -2.86 4.97
C SER A 35 1.63 -1.93 4.09
N GLY A 36 1.86 -1.99 2.78
CA GLY A 36 1.04 -1.28 1.81
C GLY A 36 0.69 -2.16 0.63
N SER A 37 -0.41 -1.80 -0.03
CA SER A 37 -0.96 -2.52 -1.16
C SER A 37 -1.47 -1.54 -2.22
N GLY A 38 -1.12 -1.78 -3.47
CA GLY A 38 -1.66 -1.09 -4.63
C GLY A 38 -2.53 -2.02 -5.47
N SER A 39 -3.48 -1.43 -6.18
CA SER A 39 -4.51 -2.17 -6.91
C SER A 39 -4.74 -1.61 -8.32
N GLN A 40 -5.40 -2.43 -9.14
CA GLN A 40 -5.84 -2.05 -10.48
C GLN A 40 -6.86 -0.89 -10.48
N ASP A 41 -7.58 -0.70 -9.37
CA ASP A 41 -8.53 0.42 -9.18
C ASP A 41 -7.86 1.78 -8.89
N GLY A 42 -6.53 1.81 -8.80
CA GLY A 42 -5.76 3.03 -8.51
C GLY A 42 -5.69 3.39 -7.02
N LEU A 43 -6.29 2.57 -6.14
CA LEU A 43 -6.20 2.76 -4.71
C LEU A 43 -4.86 2.27 -4.17
N LEU A 44 -4.31 3.05 -3.26
CA LEU A 44 -3.21 2.68 -2.37
C LEU A 44 -3.77 2.62 -0.95
N CYS A 45 -3.62 1.47 -0.31
CA CYS A 45 -3.93 1.29 1.10
C CYS A 45 -2.66 0.97 1.90
N VAL A 46 -2.53 1.56 3.08
CA VAL A 46 -1.50 1.23 4.07
C VAL A 46 -2.16 0.68 5.33
N TRP A 47 -1.56 -0.37 5.87
CA TRP A 47 -2.13 -1.22 6.89
C TRP A 47 -1.20 -1.31 8.10
N ASP A 48 -1.80 -1.35 9.28
CA ASP A 48 -1.16 -1.83 10.49
C ASP A 48 -1.37 -3.33 10.61
N LEU A 49 -0.28 -4.09 10.54
CA LEU A 49 -0.27 -5.55 10.64
C LEU A 49 -0.43 -6.06 12.07
N ILE A 50 -0.31 -5.21 13.09
CA ILE A 50 -0.52 -5.60 14.50
C ILE A 50 -2.00 -5.59 14.86
N SER A 51 -2.73 -4.56 14.40
CA SER A 51 -4.17 -4.47 14.64
C SER A 51 -5.03 -5.03 13.49
N GLY A 52 -4.44 -5.22 12.30
CA GLY A 52 -5.17 -5.60 11.09
C GLY A 52 -6.01 -4.45 10.51
N THR A 53 -5.71 -3.20 10.85
CA THR A 53 -6.50 -2.03 10.45
C THR A 53 -5.92 -1.35 9.21
N CYS A 54 -6.80 -0.70 8.45
CA CYS A 54 -6.39 0.23 7.39
C CYS A 54 -6.02 1.56 8.05
N MET A 55 -4.75 1.96 7.96
CA MET A 55 -4.28 3.25 8.44
C MET A 55 -4.81 4.37 7.56
N TYR A 56 -4.70 4.20 6.24
CA TYR A 56 -5.28 5.08 5.24
C TYR A 56 -5.46 4.38 3.90
N SER A 57 -6.42 4.88 3.12
CA SER A 57 -6.72 4.46 1.76
C SER A 57 -6.92 5.71 0.89
N ILE A 58 -6.21 5.79 -0.22
CA ILE A 58 -6.16 6.99 -1.07
C ILE A 58 -6.26 6.61 -2.55
N GLN A 59 -6.98 7.42 -3.33
CA GLN A 59 -6.93 7.33 -4.79
C GLN A 59 -5.60 7.92 -5.25
N ALA A 60 -4.61 7.05 -5.45
CA ALA A 60 -3.25 7.47 -5.75
C ALA A 60 -3.01 7.70 -7.25
N HIS A 61 -3.72 6.95 -8.09
CA HIS A 61 -3.57 6.96 -9.54
C HIS A 61 -4.93 6.89 -10.25
N ASP A 62 -4.99 7.44 -11.46
CA ASP A 62 -6.16 7.33 -12.36
C ASP A 62 -6.19 5.97 -13.10
N GLY A 63 -5.14 5.17 -12.93
CA GLY A 63 -4.99 3.82 -13.49
C GLY A 63 -4.38 2.83 -12.50
N SER A 64 -4.03 1.64 -12.99
CA SER A 64 -3.49 0.57 -12.15
C SER A 64 -2.18 1.01 -11.50
N ILE A 65 -2.06 0.79 -10.19
CA ILE A 65 -0.76 0.88 -9.53
C ILE A 65 0.08 -0.31 -10.00
N THR A 66 1.29 -0.07 -10.50
CA THR A 66 2.17 -1.11 -11.05
C THR A 66 3.32 -1.44 -10.12
N ALA A 67 3.75 -0.48 -9.31
CA ALA A 67 4.77 -0.68 -8.29
C ALA A 67 4.48 0.16 -7.05
N LEU A 68 4.87 -0.38 -5.89
CA LEU A 68 4.73 0.27 -4.61
C LEU A 68 5.97 -0.03 -3.76
N THR A 69 6.54 1.00 -3.15
CA THR A 69 7.68 0.87 -2.22
C THR A 69 7.57 1.89 -1.10
N HIS A 70 8.47 1.79 -0.13
CA HIS A 70 8.51 2.71 1.01
C HIS A 70 9.94 2.99 1.45
N SER A 71 10.09 4.04 2.25
CA SER A 71 11.30 4.39 2.99
C SER A 71 10.95 4.71 4.44
N ALA A 72 11.91 5.23 5.20
CA ALA A 72 11.64 5.70 6.56
C ALA A 72 10.54 6.77 6.61
N SER A 73 10.46 7.64 5.60
CA SER A 73 9.60 8.83 5.61
C SER A 73 8.51 8.83 4.54
N TYR A 74 8.62 7.97 3.52
CA TYR A 74 7.75 8.03 2.35
C TYR A 74 7.15 6.67 1.99
N VAL A 75 5.96 6.72 1.39
CA VAL A 75 5.47 5.67 0.50
C VAL A 75 5.54 6.20 -0.93
N ILE A 76 5.96 5.37 -1.88
CA ILE A 76 6.12 5.75 -3.28
C ILE A 76 5.31 4.78 -4.14
N SER A 77 4.47 5.33 -5.02
CA SER A 77 3.64 4.56 -5.95
C SER A 77 3.92 4.98 -7.39
N LEU A 78 3.83 4.00 -8.29
CA LEU A 78 3.91 4.18 -9.74
C LEU A 78 2.65 3.63 -10.38
N GLY A 79 2.03 4.39 -11.28
CA GLY A 79 0.79 4.02 -11.96
C GLY A 79 0.94 3.90 -13.48
N THR A 80 -0.05 3.29 -14.13
CA THR A 80 -0.19 3.29 -15.59
C THR A 80 -0.62 4.65 -16.15
N ASP A 81 -0.92 5.62 -15.28
CA ASP A 81 -1.19 7.02 -15.61
C ASP A 81 0.09 7.85 -15.77
N GLU A 82 1.25 7.19 -15.89
CA GLU A 82 2.56 7.80 -16.09
C GLU A 82 2.98 8.73 -14.94
N ARG A 83 2.43 8.50 -13.74
CA ARG A 83 2.77 9.27 -12.54
C ARG A 83 3.53 8.40 -11.54
N LEU A 84 4.53 9.01 -10.93
CA LEU A 84 5.21 8.53 -9.74
C LEU A 84 4.88 9.49 -8.59
N CYS A 85 4.17 9.00 -7.58
CA CYS A 85 3.65 9.79 -6.46
C CYS A 85 4.41 9.48 -5.18
N PHE A 86 4.74 10.53 -4.42
CA PHE A 86 5.38 10.45 -3.10
C PHE A 86 4.37 10.84 -2.03
N TRP A 87 4.22 9.99 -1.03
CA TRP A 87 3.25 10.15 0.04
C TRP A 87 3.96 10.21 1.39
N GLU A 88 3.48 11.06 2.29
CA GLU A 88 3.89 11.06 3.69
C GLU A 88 3.47 9.73 4.32
N ARG A 89 4.41 9.07 4.98
CA ARG A 89 4.31 7.65 5.29
C ARG A 89 3.14 7.28 6.21
N PHE A 90 2.80 8.13 7.18
CA PHE A 90 1.89 7.75 8.27
C PHE A 90 0.48 8.29 8.10
N GLN A 91 0.33 9.39 7.37
CA GLN A 91 -0.94 10.09 7.16
C GLN A 91 -1.41 10.01 5.71
N GLY A 92 -0.55 9.62 4.77
CA GLY A 92 -0.93 9.45 3.36
C GLY A 92 -1.11 10.78 2.62
N HIS A 93 -0.52 11.87 3.11
CA HIS A 93 -0.55 13.16 2.42
C HIS A 93 0.32 13.12 1.17
N LEU A 94 -0.21 13.57 0.02
CA LEU A 94 0.57 13.72 -1.19
C LEU A 94 1.65 14.79 -1.00
N LEU A 95 2.91 14.43 -1.22
CA LEU A 95 4.05 15.35 -1.10
C LEU A 95 4.54 15.81 -2.46
N ASN A 96 4.57 14.91 -3.46
CA ASN A 96 5.03 15.24 -4.80
C ASN A 96 4.51 14.24 -5.85
N THR A 97 4.50 14.68 -7.10
CA THR A 97 4.19 13.87 -8.27
C THR A 97 5.19 14.16 -9.38
N ILE A 98 5.74 13.10 -9.98
CA ILE A 98 6.66 13.16 -11.11
C ILE A 98 6.00 12.45 -12.29
N GLN A 99 6.00 13.07 -13.48
CA GLN A 99 5.61 12.40 -14.72
C GLN A 99 6.80 11.57 -15.23
N VAL A 100 6.57 10.32 -15.60
CA VAL A 100 7.59 9.37 -16.09
C VAL A 100 7.37 8.96 -17.54
#